data_AF-A0AAF0TY15-F1
#
_entry.id   AF-A0AAF0TY15-F1
#
_cell.length_a   1.000
_cell.length_b   1.000
_cell.length_c   1.000
_cell.angle_alpha   90.00
_cell.angle_beta   90.00
_cell.angle_gamma   90.00
#
_symmetry.space_group_name_H-M   'P 1'
#
loop_
_entity.id
_entity.type
_entity.pdbx_description
1 polymer ?
#
loop_
_entity_poly.entity_id
_entity_poly.type
_entity_poly.pdbx_seq_one_letter_code
_entity_poly.pdbx_strand_id
1 'polypeptide(L)'
;MDVKDSLSYEDVPVEILNRQNGVGTEVNLSTTFHPQKDGQADRTIQTLEDMLRACVINFKGSWDDHLPLIEFANNNSYHSSVQMAPYEALYRRSASSLSQFSFEEVCG
;
A
#
# COMPACT_ATOMS: atom_id res chain seq x y z
N MET A 1 3.67 -17.01 25.23
CA MET A 1 5.12 -16.77 25.09
C MET A 1 5.23 -15.76 23.98
N ASP A 2 5.01 -14.50 24.37
CA ASP A 2 4.85 -13.37 23.49
C ASP A 2 6.23 -12.83 23.13
N VAL A 3 6.69 -13.18 21.94
CA VAL A 3 7.83 -12.53 21.30
C VAL A 3 7.26 -11.69 20.17
N LYS A 4 6.77 -10.51 20.51
CA LYS A 4 6.73 -9.39 19.56
C LYS A 4 7.60 -8.32 20.18
N ASP A 5 8.87 -8.40 19.82
CA ASP A 5 9.89 -7.45 20.20
C ASP A 5 9.39 -6.03 19.97
N SER A 6 9.28 -5.32 21.08
CA SER A 6 9.10 -3.88 21.15
C SER A 6 10.35 -3.20 20.60
N LEU A 7 10.35 -2.86 19.31
CA LEU A 7 11.36 -1.98 18.72
C LEU A 7 11.13 -0.56 19.25
N SER A 8 11.99 -0.15 20.18
CA SER A 8 12.15 1.24 20.64
C SER A 8 13.03 2.02 19.63
N TYR A 9 13.10 3.35 19.76
CA TYR A 9 13.92 4.22 18.88
C TYR A 9 15.39 3.76 18.74
N GLU A 10 15.91 3.06 19.74
CA GLU A 10 17.28 2.51 19.77
C GLU A 10 17.45 1.25 18.89
N ASP A 11 16.34 0.63 18.47
CA ASP A 11 16.35 -0.62 17.70
C ASP A 11 16.22 -0.39 16.18
N VAL A 12 16.05 0.86 15.73
CA VAL A 12 16.04 1.21 14.30
C VAL A 12 17.50 1.38 13.83
N PRO A 13 17.98 0.56 12.89
CA PRO A 13 19.37 0.64 12.43
C PRO A 13 19.73 2.04 11.94
N VAL A 14 20.85 2.58 12.42
CA VAL A 14 21.37 3.92 12.08
C VAL A 14 21.54 4.09 10.55
N GLU A 15 21.78 3.01 9.81
CA GLU A 15 21.83 3.02 8.35
C GLU A 15 20.50 3.41 7.70
N ILE A 16 19.36 2.97 8.26
CA ILE A 16 18.03 3.31 7.73
C ILE A 16 17.75 4.80 7.92
N LEU A 17 18.07 5.33 9.11
CA LEU A 17 17.95 6.76 9.41
C LEU A 17 18.87 7.61 8.51
N ASN A 18 20.11 7.16 8.29
CA ASN A 18 21.05 7.87 7.41
C ASN A 18 20.62 7.87 5.94
N ARG A 19 20.01 6.78 5.46
CA ARG A 19 19.46 6.72 4.09
C ARG A 19 18.31 7.71 3.91
N GLN A 20 17.46 7.88 4.91
CA GLN A 20 16.34 8.82 4.87
C GLN A 20 16.83 10.29 4.91
N ASN A 21 17.83 10.58 5.73
CA ASN A 21 18.48 11.90 5.79
C ASN A 21 19.16 12.28 4.47
N GLY A 22 19.74 11.32 3.75
CA GLY A 22 20.41 11.54 2.46
C GLY A 22 19.47 11.98 1.31
N VAL A 23 18.16 11.76 1.46
CA VAL A 23 17.14 12.17 0.47
C VAL A 23 16.32 13.38 0.96
N GLY A 24 16.68 13.95 2.12
CA GLY A 24 15.99 15.11 2.71
C GLY A 24 14.64 14.78 3.35
N THR A 25 14.41 13.51 3.72
CA THR A 25 13.15 13.06 4.32
C THR A 25 13.23 13.09 5.84
N GLU A 26 12.29 13.79 6.48
CA GLU A 26 12.10 13.74 7.94
C GLU A 26 11.29 12.50 8.33
N VAL A 27 11.80 11.71 9.28
CA VAL A 27 11.23 10.42 9.66
C VAL A 27 10.34 10.60 10.88
N ASN A 28 9.03 10.41 10.71
CA ASN A 28 8.07 10.45 11.82
C ASN A 28 7.61 9.03 12.13
N LEU A 29 8.23 8.39 13.13
CA LEU A 29 7.84 7.05 13.57
C LEU A 29 6.55 7.12 14.38
N SER A 30 5.59 6.26 14.05
CA SER A 30 4.41 6.09 14.88
C SER A 30 4.78 5.45 16.22
N THR A 31 4.19 5.96 17.30
CA THR A 31 4.33 5.35 18.63
C THR A 31 3.53 4.06 18.68
N THR A 32 4.10 3.00 19.25
CA THR A 32 3.43 1.71 19.47
C THR A 32 2.09 1.96 20.17
N PHE A 33 0.99 1.41 19.62
CA PHE A 33 -0.40 1.55 20.10
C PHE A 33 -1.15 2.87 19.81
N HIS A 34 -0.78 3.62 18.75
CA HIS A 34 -1.62 4.71 18.23
C HIS A 34 -2.17 4.45 16.81
N PRO A 35 -3.26 3.66 16.68
CA PRO A 35 -3.94 3.40 15.40
C PRO A 35 -4.54 4.64 14.72
N GLN A 36 -4.49 5.81 15.37
CA GLN A 36 -5.08 7.06 14.86
C GLN A 36 -4.30 7.63 13.65
N LYS A 37 -2.97 7.40 13.56
CA LYS A 37 -2.13 7.93 12.46
C LYS A 37 -1.94 6.93 11.32
N ASP A 38 -1.79 5.65 11.63
CA ASP A 38 -1.47 4.63 10.63
C ASP A 38 -2.71 3.96 10.02
N GLY A 39 -3.90 4.21 10.57
CA GLY A 39 -5.11 3.50 10.15
C GLY A 39 -5.52 3.69 8.68
N GLN A 40 -5.07 4.72 7.98
CA GLN A 40 -5.27 4.81 6.53
C GLN A 40 -4.32 3.86 5.78
N ALA A 41 -3.04 3.88 6.15
CA ALA A 41 -2.03 3.00 5.56
C ALA A 41 -2.37 1.53 5.86
N ASP A 42 -2.71 1.20 7.10
CA ASP A 42 -3.07 -0.16 7.52
C ASP A 42 -4.27 -0.71 6.74
N ARG A 43 -5.31 0.11 6.53
CA ARG A 43 -6.48 -0.28 5.74
C ARG A 43 -6.11 -0.52 4.27
N THR A 44 -5.30 0.38 3.69
CA THR A 44 -4.83 0.23 2.31
C THR A 44 -3.93 -1.01 2.16
N ILE A 45 -3.05 -1.28 3.12
CA ILE A 45 -2.21 -2.49 3.15
C ILE A 45 -3.09 -3.73 3.18
N GLN A 46 -4.11 -3.77 4.05
CA GLN A 46 -5.00 -4.92 4.14
C GLN A 46 -5.76 -5.17 2.82
N THR A 47 -6.26 -4.11 2.17
CA THR A 47 -6.91 -4.22 0.87
C THR A 47 -5.96 -4.75 -0.20
N LEU A 48 -4.72 -4.25 -0.24
CA LEU A 48 -3.70 -4.74 -1.17
C LEU A 48 -3.34 -6.21 -0.93
N GLU A 49 -3.23 -6.64 0.33
CA GLU A 49 -2.99 -8.04 0.69
C GLU A 49 -4.12 -8.94 0.20
N ASP A 50 -5.38 -8.53 0.39
CA ASP A 50 -6.53 -9.30 -0.07
C ASP A 50 -6.57 -9.35 -1.61
N MET A 51 -6.23 -8.25 -2.28
CA MET A 51 -6.11 -8.21 -3.73
C MET A 51 -5.05 -9.21 -4.22
N LEU A 52 -3.84 -9.11 -3.67
CA LEU A 52 -2.73 -9.98 -3.99
C LEU A 52 -3.06 -11.46 -3.71
N ARG A 53 -3.77 -11.75 -2.61
CA ARG A 53 -4.15 -13.13 -2.26
C ARG A 53 -5.05 -13.76 -3.34
N ALA A 54 -6.03 -13.03 -3.87
CA ALA A 54 -6.86 -13.55 -4.95
C ALA A 54 -6.05 -13.70 -6.25
N CYS A 55 -5.20 -12.74 -6.58
CA CYS A 55 -4.35 -12.79 -7.77
C CYS A 55 -3.36 -13.95 -7.73
N VAL A 56 -2.75 -14.24 -6.57
CA VAL A 56 -1.86 -15.40 -6.39
C VAL A 56 -2.61 -16.71 -6.63
N ILE A 57 -3.87 -16.81 -6.22
CA ILE A 57 -4.70 -18.00 -6.48
C ILE A 57 -4.97 -18.16 -7.98
N ASN A 58 -5.30 -17.07 -8.67
CA ASN A 58 -5.71 -17.10 -10.08
C ASN A 58 -4.55 -17.19 -11.06
N PHE A 59 -3.46 -16.46 -10.81
CA PHE A 59 -2.25 -16.45 -11.64
C PHE A 59 -1.18 -17.44 -11.18
N LYS A 60 -1.34 -18.07 -10.02
CA LYS A 60 -0.42 -19.09 -9.48
C LYS A 60 1.03 -18.62 -9.53
N GLY A 61 1.89 -19.32 -10.28
CA GLY A 61 3.33 -19.05 -10.35
C GLY A 61 3.74 -17.86 -11.21
N SER A 62 2.81 -17.16 -11.86
CA SER A 62 3.07 -15.95 -12.66
C SER A 62 2.40 -14.70 -12.08
N TRP A 63 2.03 -14.72 -10.80
CA TRP A 63 1.36 -13.59 -10.15
C TRP A 63 2.22 -12.32 -10.15
N ASP A 64 3.54 -12.47 -10.12
CA ASP A 64 4.53 -11.40 -10.15
C ASP A 64 4.56 -10.66 -11.49
N ASP A 65 4.33 -11.36 -12.61
CA ASP A 65 4.17 -10.74 -13.93
C ASP A 65 2.93 -9.82 -14.01
N HIS A 66 1.96 -10.04 -13.11
CA HIS A 66 0.68 -9.30 -13.07
C HIS A 66 0.68 -8.19 -12.02
N LEU A 67 1.76 -8.00 -11.24
CA LEU A 67 1.89 -6.90 -10.28
C LEU A 67 1.58 -5.51 -10.86
N PRO A 68 2.03 -5.15 -12.09
CA PRO A 68 1.68 -3.85 -12.67
C PRO A 68 0.17 -3.66 -12.89
N LEU A 69 -0.55 -4.74 -13.21
CA LEU A 69 -2.00 -4.69 -13.41
C LEU A 69 -2.74 -4.53 -12.07
N ILE A 70 -2.27 -5.22 -11.03
CA ILE A 70 -2.84 -5.12 -9.66
C ILE A 70 -2.62 -3.71 -9.11
N GLU A 71 -1.42 -3.15 -9.27
CA GLU A 71 -1.11 -1.78 -8.88
C GLU A 71 -1.99 -0.77 -9.63
N PHE A 72 -2.14 -0.95 -10.95
CA PHE A 72 -3.01 -0.11 -11.76
C PHE A 72 -4.47 -0.16 -11.30
N ALA A 73 -5.00 -1.36 -11.02
CA ALA A 73 -6.37 -1.52 -10.53
C ALA A 73 -6.57 -0.83 -9.17
N ASN A 74 -5.62 -0.97 -8.24
CA ASN A 74 -5.69 -0.31 -6.93
C ASN A 74 -5.62 1.22 -7.07
N ASN A 75 -4.69 1.74 -7.87
CA ASN A 75 -4.52 3.19 -8.05
C ASN A 75 -5.71 3.88 -8.72
N ASN A 76 -6.50 3.15 -9.51
CA ASN A 76 -7.67 3.67 -10.22
C ASN A 76 -9.01 3.32 -9.54
N SER A 77 -9.00 2.49 -8.49
CA SER A 77 -10.21 2.15 -7.74
C SER A 77 -10.60 3.25 -6.76
N TYR A 78 -11.90 3.37 -6.48
CA TYR A 78 -12.41 4.36 -5.54
C TYR A 78 -12.00 4.06 -4.10
N HIS A 79 -11.34 5.01 -3.43
CA HIS A 79 -10.98 4.89 -2.01
C HIS A 79 -11.90 5.76 -1.17
N SER A 80 -12.67 5.14 -0.27
CA SER A 80 -13.64 5.86 0.59
C SER A 80 -13.01 6.91 1.52
N SER A 81 -11.75 6.71 1.92
CA SER A 81 -11.00 7.67 2.76
C SER A 81 -10.66 8.98 2.03
N VAL A 82 -10.40 8.90 0.72
CA VAL A 82 -10.03 10.05 -0.13
C VAL A 82 -11.23 10.52 -0.98
N GLN A 83 -12.33 9.74 -0.97
CA GLN A 83 -13.55 9.96 -1.75
C GLN A 83 -13.35 10.05 -3.26
N MET A 84 -12.26 9.48 -3.77
CA MET A 84 -11.92 9.38 -5.19
C MET A 84 -10.84 8.30 -5.38
N ALA A 85 -10.43 8.05 -6.62
CA ALA A 85 -9.29 7.18 -6.88
C ALA A 85 -7.96 7.89 -6.51
N PRO A 86 -6.96 7.20 -5.93
CA PRO A 86 -5.66 7.78 -5.64
C PRO A 86 -4.99 8.45 -6.86
N TYR A 87 -5.11 7.84 -8.05
CA TYR A 87 -4.60 8.43 -9.29
C TYR A 87 -5.26 9.78 -9.60
N GLU A 88 -6.58 9.87 -9.42
CA GLU A 88 -7.33 11.12 -9.62
C GLU A 88 -6.92 12.18 -8.59
N ALA A 89 -6.72 11.78 -7.33
CA ALA A 89 -6.26 12.67 -6.27
C ALA A 89 -4.88 13.28 -6.58
N LEU A 90 -3.96 12.48 -7.13
CA LEU A 90 -2.59 12.90 -7.43
C LEU A 90 -2.50 13.75 -8.70
N TYR A 91 -3.13 13.30 -9.78
CA TYR A 91 -2.93 13.90 -11.11
C TYR A 91 -4.05 14.81 -11.55
N ARG A 92 -5.17 14.88 -10.79
CA ARG A 92 -6.40 15.61 -11.15
C ARG A 92 -6.93 15.25 -12.54
N ARG A 93 -6.66 14.03 -12.97
CA ARG A 93 -7.11 13.46 -14.23
C ARG A 93 -7.64 12.06 -13.93
N SER A 94 -8.76 11.72 -14.52
CA SER A 94 -9.16 10.32 -14.61
C SER A 94 -8.22 9.64 -15.60
N ALA A 95 -7.81 8.41 -15.33
CA ALA A 95 -7.15 7.58 -16.32
C ALA A 95 -8.19 7.19 -17.38
N SER A 96 -8.48 8.13 -18.29
CA SER A 96 -9.43 7.96 -19.38
C SER A 96 -8.85 7.03 -20.45
N SER A 97 -8.82 5.76 -20.10
CA SER A 97 -8.76 4.63 -21.04
C SER A 97 -9.30 3.32 -20.45
N LEU A 98 -9.47 3.19 -19.13
CA LEU A 98 -9.79 1.91 -18.49
C LEU A 98 -10.62 2.06 -17.19
N SER A 99 -11.53 3.03 -17.12
CA SER A 99 -12.38 3.29 -15.92
C SER A 99 -13.37 2.15 -15.57
N GLN A 100 -13.18 0.96 -16.13
CA GLN A 100 -13.95 -0.24 -15.84
C GLN A 100 -13.11 -1.42 -15.33
N PHE A 101 -11.77 -1.36 -15.38
CA PHE A 101 -10.90 -2.42 -14.84
C PHE A 101 -11.00 -2.48 -13.32
N SER A 102 -12.06 -3.13 -12.87
CA SER A 102 -12.26 -3.48 -11.48
C SER A 102 -11.31 -4.61 -11.12
N PHE A 103 -10.97 -4.71 -9.84
CA PHE A 103 -10.21 -5.84 -9.31
C PHE A 103 -10.79 -7.21 -9.72
N GLU A 104 -12.13 -7.32 -9.84
CA GLU A 104 -12.81 -8.53 -10.32
C GLU A 104 -12.47 -8.91 -11.77
N GLU A 105 -12.11 -7.95 -12.63
CA GLU A 105 -11.70 -8.26 -14.01
C GLU A 105 -10.22 -8.68 -14.11
N VAL A 106 -9.40 -8.26 -13.15
CA VAL A 106 -7.96 -8.58 -13.14
C VAL A 106 -7.70 -9.92 -12.46
N CYS A 107 -8.37 -10.19 -11.34
CA CYS A 107 -8.11 -11.36 -10.52
C CYS A 107 -9.39 -12.09 -10.10
N GLY A 108 -10.48 -11.99 -10.88
CA GLY A 108 -11.74 -12.72 -10.66
C GLY A 108 -12.06 -13.69 -11.79
#